data_AF-A0A439UVB2-F1
#
_entry.id   AF-A0A439UVB2-F1
#
_cell.length_a   1.000
_cell.length_b   1.000
_cell.length_c   1.000
_cell.angle_alpha   90.00
_cell.angle_beta   90.00
_cell.angle_gamma   90.00
#
_symmetry.space_group_name_H-M   'P 1'
#
loop_
_entity.id
_entity.type
_entity.pdbx_description
1 polymer ?
#
loop_
_entity_poly.entity_id
_entity_poly.type
_entity_poly.pdbx_seq_one_letter_code
_entity_poly.pdbx_strand_id
1 'polypeptide(L)'
;MAPSYKFSIIQARPSAIRGERVNVGLVVFGPNGLDVRLPEVRKLMHLTGHKWDDIATAYHTVLSKSSLHHLDELREKSAVRSDVFSMSSAGEIRAAGLDEYEANVAKILNIYVDKPALTRKEKQQKINSEITAMLRKVGVLADKGQTINDGKVIQKFVVSEDKEIVADFAYKANGLKVVSTLELRGLKTSAHSKACEKGATLYFAREQFGPTMTPFGVYAVNAAEVEAYRGEIEILTSFANGNAFNWMDAKDRQKFKQALY
;
A
#
# COMPACT_ATOMS: atom_id res chain seq x y z
N MET A 1 40.97 2.81 -3.77
CA MET A 1 40.11 3.72 -2.97
C MET A 1 38.74 3.72 -3.61
N ALA A 2 37.65 3.63 -2.83
CA ALA A 2 36.31 3.69 -3.39
C ALA A 2 36.02 5.09 -3.96
N PRO A 3 35.53 5.23 -5.20
CA PRO A 3 35.14 6.52 -5.75
C PRO A 3 34.06 7.19 -4.90
N SER A 4 34.13 8.52 -4.84
CA SER A 4 33.21 9.37 -4.12
C SER A 4 32.34 10.14 -5.12
N TYR A 5 31.03 10.10 -4.89
CA TYR A 5 30.02 10.75 -5.73
C TYR A 5 29.28 11.78 -4.90
N LYS A 6 29.19 13.01 -5.40
CA LYS A 6 28.30 14.00 -4.78
C LYS A 6 26.86 13.71 -5.19
N PHE A 7 25.91 14.04 -4.33
CA PHE A 7 24.49 13.96 -4.65
C PHE A 7 23.72 15.15 -4.09
N SER A 8 22.52 15.37 -4.60
CA SER A 8 21.57 16.33 -4.01
C SER A 8 20.15 15.80 -4.08
N ILE A 9 19.33 16.11 -3.07
CA ILE A 9 17.91 15.76 -3.04
C ILE A 9 17.15 16.74 -3.94
N ILE A 10 16.33 16.20 -4.83
CA ILE A 10 15.43 16.98 -5.68
C ILE A 10 14.16 17.26 -4.88
N GLN A 11 13.86 18.54 -4.72
CA GLN A 11 12.78 19.04 -3.89
C GLN A 11 11.84 19.88 -4.73
N ALA A 12 10.57 19.53 -4.70
CA ALA A 12 9.54 20.22 -5.42
C ALA A 12 8.82 21.22 -4.52
N ARG A 13 8.60 22.43 -5.05
CA ARG A 13 7.86 23.55 -4.47
C ARG A 13 6.78 23.98 -5.46
N PRO A 14 5.60 23.34 -5.45
CA PRO A 14 4.56 23.61 -6.46
C PRO A 14 3.96 25.03 -6.34
N SER A 15 4.05 25.66 -5.17
CA SER A 15 3.65 27.06 -4.97
C SER A 15 4.73 27.82 -4.19
N ALA A 16 5.30 28.84 -4.81
CA ALA A 16 6.25 29.74 -4.16
C ALA A 16 5.60 30.49 -2.98
N ILE A 17 4.29 30.81 -3.09
CA ILE A 17 3.55 31.57 -2.07
C ILE A 17 3.26 30.70 -0.85
N ARG A 18 2.77 29.47 -1.06
CA ARG A 18 2.40 28.59 0.07
C ARG A 18 3.62 28.01 0.80
N GLY A 19 4.79 27.99 0.16
CA GLY A 19 6.02 27.53 0.78
C GLY A 19 6.11 26.02 1.00
N GLU A 20 5.11 25.25 0.53
CA GLU A 20 5.10 23.79 0.60
C GLU A 20 6.30 23.21 -0.15
N ARG A 21 7.07 22.34 0.51
CA ARG A 21 8.23 21.68 -0.08
C ARG A 21 8.19 20.20 0.23
N VAL A 22 8.45 19.38 -0.79
CA VAL A 22 8.49 17.93 -0.64
C VAL A 22 9.66 17.35 -1.44
N ASN A 23 10.33 16.37 -0.85
CA ASN A 23 11.39 15.61 -1.52
C ASN A 23 10.74 14.61 -2.48
N VAL A 24 11.15 14.67 -3.75
CA VAL A 24 10.57 13.87 -4.85
C VAL A 24 11.61 12.99 -5.56
N GLY A 25 12.90 13.24 -5.33
CA GLY A 25 13.95 12.48 -5.98
C GLY A 25 15.37 12.81 -5.52
N LEU A 26 16.32 12.31 -6.31
CA LEU A 26 17.75 12.37 -6.08
C LEU A 26 18.45 12.64 -7.42
N VAL A 27 19.50 13.45 -7.38
CA VAL A 27 20.49 13.53 -8.46
C VAL A 27 21.86 13.16 -7.91
N VAL A 28 22.60 12.31 -8.63
CA VAL A 28 23.97 11.94 -8.33
C VAL A 28 24.88 12.42 -9.46
N PHE A 29 25.98 13.07 -9.10
CA PHE A 29 26.95 13.61 -10.04
C PHE A 29 27.99 12.55 -10.37
N GLY A 30 27.89 11.99 -11.57
CA GLY A 30 28.75 10.92 -12.05
C GLY A 30 29.75 11.37 -13.12
N PRO A 31 30.69 10.48 -13.50
CA PRO A 31 31.66 10.74 -14.56
C PRO A 31 31.00 10.88 -15.95
N ASN A 32 29.83 10.27 -16.15
CA ASN A 32 29.10 10.27 -17.43
C ASN A 32 27.93 11.28 -17.45
N GLY A 33 27.88 12.20 -16.49
CA GLY A 33 26.78 13.15 -16.30
C GLY A 33 25.95 12.83 -15.06
N LEU A 34 24.70 13.27 -15.07
CA LEU A 34 23.79 13.17 -13.93
C LEU A 34 23.01 11.84 -13.95
N ASP A 35 23.05 11.08 -12.84
CA ASP A 35 22.06 10.03 -12.55
C ASP A 35 20.89 10.67 -11.81
N VAL A 36 19.73 10.71 -12.46
CA VAL A 36 18.53 11.39 -11.97
C VAL A 36 17.46 10.37 -11.65
N ARG A 37 16.95 10.39 -10.41
CA ARG A 37 15.88 9.49 -9.95
C ARG A 37 14.75 10.30 -9.35
N LEU A 38 13.55 10.22 -9.94
CA LEU A 38 12.34 10.95 -9.50
C LEU A 38 11.18 10.01 -9.14
N PRO A 39 11.34 9.07 -8.18
CA PRO A 39 10.33 8.04 -7.92
C PRO A 39 9.04 8.57 -7.29
N GLU A 40 9.04 9.77 -6.70
CA GLU A 40 7.96 10.23 -5.80
C GLU A 40 7.31 11.56 -6.23
N VAL A 41 7.31 11.85 -7.53
CA VAL A 41 6.63 13.03 -8.11
C VAL A 41 5.13 13.04 -7.82
N ARG A 42 4.50 11.86 -7.71
CA ARG A 42 3.09 11.66 -7.33
C ARG A 42 2.68 12.35 -6.01
N LYS A 43 3.64 12.66 -5.13
CA LYS A 43 3.38 13.43 -3.91
C LYS A 43 2.81 14.82 -4.21
N LEU A 44 3.17 15.40 -5.35
CA LEU A 44 2.68 16.72 -5.77
C LEU A 44 1.18 16.73 -6.04
N MET A 45 0.61 15.64 -6.53
CA MET A 45 -0.83 15.52 -6.77
C MET A 45 -1.64 15.78 -5.49
N HIS A 46 -1.13 15.36 -4.33
CA HIS A 46 -1.78 15.57 -3.04
C HIS A 46 -1.72 17.03 -2.57
N LEU A 47 -0.75 17.82 -3.07
CA LEU A 47 -0.58 19.23 -2.73
C LEU A 47 -1.26 20.16 -3.74
N THR A 48 -1.43 19.73 -4.99
CA THR A 48 -1.89 20.58 -6.09
C THR A 48 -3.21 20.13 -6.73
N GLY A 49 -3.68 18.91 -6.46
CA GLY A 49 -4.90 18.35 -7.03
C GLY A 49 -4.80 17.89 -8.49
N HIS A 50 -3.60 17.83 -9.07
CA HIS A 50 -3.39 17.40 -10.46
C HIS A 50 -2.08 16.62 -10.62
N LYS A 51 -1.98 15.82 -11.69
CA LYS A 51 -0.80 15.03 -12.02
C LYS A 51 0.36 15.92 -12.50
N TRP A 52 1.59 15.48 -12.22
CA TRP A 52 2.82 16.20 -12.55
C TRP A 52 3.78 15.37 -13.43
N ASP A 53 3.34 14.22 -13.92
CA ASP A 53 4.17 13.25 -14.63
C ASP A 53 4.84 13.86 -15.87
N ASP A 54 4.11 14.63 -16.67
CA ASP A 54 4.66 15.27 -17.88
C ASP A 54 5.76 16.30 -17.55
N ILE A 55 5.52 17.13 -16.53
CA ILE A 55 6.45 18.17 -16.09
C ILE A 55 7.72 17.52 -15.51
N ALA A 56 7.55 16.46 -14.70
CA ALA A 56 8.68 15.72 -14.16
C ALA A 56 9.46 14.97 -15.24
N THR A 57 8.78 14.41 -16.25
CA THR A 57 9.42 13.74 -17.38
C THR A 57 10.25 14.71 -18.22
N ALA A 58 9.70 15.91 -18.48
CA ALA A 58 10.44 16.98 -19.15
C ALA A 58 11.68 17.40 -18.33
N TYR A 59 11.50 17.59 -17.02
CA TYR A 59 12.61 17.95 -16.12
C TYR A 59 13.70 16.87 -16.06
N HIS A 60 13.30 15.61 -15.91
CA HIS A 60 14.20 14.46 -15.97
C HIS A 60 15.00 14.42 -17.28
N THR A 61 14.32 14.62 -18.41
CA THR A 61 14.94 14.61 -19.74
C THR A 61 15.99 15.70 -19.89
N VAL A 62 15.69 16.91 -19.40
CA VAL A 62 16.62 18.04 -19.43
C VAL A 62 17.86 17.76 -18.56
N LEU A 63 17.68 17.25 -17.35
CA LEU A 63 18.81 16.92 -16.46
C LEU A 63 19.65 15.76 -16.99
N SER A 64 19.02 14.69 -17.48
CA SER A 64 19.72 13.48 -17.95
C SER A 64 20.54 13.72 -19.21
N LYS A 65 20.16 14.72 -20.02
CA LYS A 65 20.94 15.15 -21.20
C LYS A 65 22.04 16.14 -20.88
N SER A 66 22.13 16.61 -19.63
CA SER A 66 23.12 17.59 -19.24
C SER A 66 24.47 16.93 -18.95
N SER A 67 25.55 17.56 -19.41
CA SER A 67 26.93 17.13 -19.15
C SER A 67 27.50 17.78 -17.88
N LEU A 68 26.65 17.95 -16.85
CA LEU A 68 27.03 18.64 -15.62
C LEU A 68 27.63 17.65 -14.63
N HIS A 69 28.69 18.09 -13.96
CA HIS A 69 29.42 17.26 -13.00
C HIS A 69 29.43 17.84 -11.58
N HIS A 70 28.96 19.08 -11.41
CA HIS A 70 28.96 19.78 -10.13
C HIS A 70 27.63 20.49 -9.85
N LEU A 71 27.27 20.57 -8.55
CA LEU A 71 26.01 21.17 -8.10
C LEU A 71 25.93 22.67 -8.42
N ASP A 72 27.05 23.39 -8.36
CA ASP A 72 27.06 24.82 -8.63
C ASP A 72 26.77 25.12 -10.11
N GLU A 73 27.18 24.25 -11.03
CA GLU A 73 26.84 24.37 -12.46
C GLU A 73 25.33 24.24 -12.71
N LEU A 74 24.63 23.37 -11.95
CA LEU A 74 23.17 23.26 -12.00
C LEU A 74 22.46 24.53 -11.51
N ARG A 75 23.05 25.24 -10.54
CA ARG A 75 22.48 26.46 -9.99
C ARG A 75 22.64 27.66 -10.92
N GLU A 76 23.74 27.70 -11.67
CA GLU A 76 24.08 28.80 -12.56
C GLU A 76 23.47 28.65 -13.96
N LYS A 77 23.26 27.43 -14.46
CA LYS A 77 22.71 27.21 -15.81
C LYS A 77 21.19 27.37 -15.85
N SER A 78 20.74 28.41 -16.54
CA SER A 78 19.30 28.70 -16.74
C SER A 78 18.53 27.57 -17.43
N ALA A 79 19.15 26.85 -18.36
CA ALA A 79 18.50 25.79 -19.15
C ALA A 79 18.01 24.59 -18.33
N VAL A 80 18.60 24.37 -17.14
CA VAL A 80 18.26 23.28 -16.20
C VAL A 80 17.54 23.79 -14.95
N ARG A 81 17.36 25.12 -14.83
CA ARG A 81 16.72 25.76 -13.70
C ARG A 81 15.20 25.57 -13.80
N SER A 82 14.60 25.18 -12.69
CA SER A 82 13.15 25.05 -12.54
C SER A 82 12.67 25.94 -11.41
N ASP A 83 11.52 26.59 -11.59
CA ASP A 83 10.84 27.31 -10.51
C ASP A 83 10.10 26.37 -9.54
N VAL A 84 9.87 25.14 -9.99
CA VAL A 84 9.18 24.10 -9.21
C VAL A 84 10.20 23.19 -8.53
N PHE A 85 11.23 22.74 -9.24
CA PHE A 85 12.24 21.83 -8.71
C PHE A 85 13.50 22.58 -8.28
N SER A 86 13.97 22.24 -7.08
CA SER A 86 15.15 22.80 -6.46
C SER A 86 16.04 21.69 -5.91
N MET A 87 17.32 21.98 -5.74
CA MET A 87 18.31 21.04 -5.21
C MET A 87 18.64 21.39 -3.76
N SER A 88 18.74 20.37 -2.90
CA SER A 88 19.28 20.54 -1.54
C SER A 88 20.78 20.87 -1.56
N SER A 89 21.37 21.03 -0.37
CA SER A 89 22.82 20.97 -0.21
C SER A 89 23.36 19.62 -0.69
N ALA A 90 24.62 19.62 -1.14
CA ALA A 90 25.29 18.42 -1.62
C ALA A 90 25.61 17.46 -0.45
N GLY A 91 25.30 16.18 -0.64
CA GLY A 91 25.81 15.07 0.15
C GLY A 91 26.90 14.29 -0.59
N GLU A 92 27.40 13.22 0.02
CA GLU A 92 28.44 12.36 -0.54
C GLU A 92 28.09 10.88 -0.36
N ILE A 93 28.28 10.09 -1.42
CA ILE A 93 28.22 8.63 -1.45
C ILE A 93 29.62 8.11 -1.74
N ARG A 94 30.02 7.03 -1.06
CA ARG A 94 31.22 6.27 -1.42
C ARG A 94 30.79 4.86 -1.81
N ALA A 95 31.28 4.39 -2.95
CA ALA A 95 30.93 3.06 -3.44
C ALA A 95 32.13 2.46 -4.18
N ALA A 96 32.54 1.24 -3.82
CA ALA A 96 33.65 0.53 -4.45
C ALA A 96 33.24 -0.14 -5.78
N GLY A 97 31.94 -0.27 -6.04
CA GLY A 97 31.40 -0.87 -7.27
C GLY A 97 29.92 -0.53 -7.46
N LEU A 98 29.34 -1.04 -8.55
CA LEU A 98 27.96 -0.71 -8.95
C LEU A 98 26.92 -1.17 -7.92
N ASP A 99 27.08 -2.37 -7.34
CA ASP A 99 26.11 -2.88 -6.36
C ASP A 99 26.05 -2.02 -5.09
N GLU A 100 27.21 -1.58 -4.60
CA GLU A 100 27.29 -0.69 -3.43
C GLU A 100 26.76 0.71 -3.77
N TYR A 101 26.98 1.17 -5.00
CA TYR A 101 26.41 2.42 -5.49
C TYR A 101 24.88 2.35 -5.48
N GLU A 102 24.29 1.31 -6.09
CA GLU A 102 22.84 1.13 -6.15
C GLU A 102 22.23 0.98 -4.74
N ALA A 103 22.88 0.22 -3.85
CA ALA A 103 22.44 0.06 -2.48
C ALA A 103 22.46 1.40 -1.70
N ASN A 104 23.50 2.21 -1.88
CA ASN A 104 23.60 3.52 -1.25
C ASN A 104 22.58 4.52 -1.80
N VAL A 105 22.35 4.52 -3.12
CA VAL A 105 21.31 5.35 -3.73
C VAL A 105 19.93 4.95 -3.22
N ALA A 106 19.62 3.65 -3.19
CA ALA A 106 18.35 3.15 -2.66
C ALA A 106 18.16 3.54 -1.18
N LYS A 107 19.23 3.50 -0.36
CA LYS A 107 19.19 3.93 1.03
C LYS A 107 18.89 5.43 1.17
N ILE A 108 19.47 6.28 0.33
CA ILE A 108 19.22 7.72 0.35
C ILE A 108 17.79 8.02 -0.08
N LEU A 109 17.31 7.38 -1.14
CA LEU A 109 15.92 7.48 -1.56
C LEU A 109 14.99 7.07 -0.42
N ASN A 110 15.25 5.94 0.24
CA ASN A 110 14.42 5.46 1.34
C ASN A 110 14.34 6.43 2.53
N ILE A 111 15.46 7.08 2.89
CA ILE A 111 15.52 8.00 4.03
C ILE A 111 14.87 9.34 3.71
N TYR A 112 15.13 9.90 2.52
CA TYR A 112 14.79 11.29 2.22
C TYR A 112 13.63 11.46 1.26
N VAL A 113 13.38 10.49 0.39
CA VAL A 113 12.46 10.62 -0.75
C VAL A 113 11.28 9.69 -0.63
N ASP A 114 11.44 8.44 -0.26
CA ASP A 114 10.32 7.50 -0.26
C ASP A 114 9.31 7.88 0.83
N LYS A 115 8.04 7.53 0.60
CA LYS A 115 7.04 7.64 1.67
C LYS A 115 7.47 6.71 2.81
N PRO A 116 7.54 7.18 4.07
CA PRO A 116 7.86 6.30 5.18
C PRO A 116 6.86 5.15 5.19
N ALA A 117 7.37 3.92 5.20
CA ALA A 117 6.53 2.76 5.41
C ALA A 117 5.78 2.99 6.73
N LEU A 118 4.44 2.99 6.68
CA LEU A 118 3.64 3.10 7.89
C LEU A 118 4.04 1.93 8.80
N THR A 119 4.81 2.21 9.84
CA THR A 119 5.31 1.21 10.81
C THR A 119 4.19 0.56 11.60
N ARG A 120 2.97 1.07 11.48
CA ARG A 120 1.77 0.36 11.90
C ARG A 120 1.49 -0.73 10.87
N LYS A 121 2.12 -1.90 11.05
CA LYS A 121 1.42 -3.15 10.70
C LYS A 121 0.05 -3.01 11.33
N GLU A 122 -1.00 -2.87 10.52
CA GLU A 122 -2.35 -3.01 11.04
C GLU A 122 -2.34 -4.29 11.85
N LYS A 123 -2.56 -4.17 13.16
CA LYS A 123 -2.63 -5.35 14.01
C LYS A 123 -3.71 -6.21 13.40
N GLN A 124 -3.31 -7.36 12.87
CA GLN A 124 -4.23 -8.37 12.36
C GLN A 124 -5.33 -8.51 13.41
N GLN A 125 -6.58 -8.29 12.99
CA GLN A 125 -7.68 -8.24 13.95
C GLN A 125 -7.72 -9.57 14.71
N LYS A 126 -8.13 -9.54 15.98
CA LYS A 126 -8.10 -10.72 16.84
C LYS A 126 -8.94 -11.85 16.20
N ILE A 127 -10.07 -11.52 15.61
CA ILE A 127 -10.89 -12.43 14.80
C ILE A 127 -10.10 -13.13 13.66
N ASN A 128 -9.29 -12.41 12.88
CA ASN A 128 -8.48 -13.03 11.82
C ASN A 128 -7.48 -14.03 12.40
N SER A 129 -6.87 -13.73 13.55
CA SER A 129 -5.93 -14.64 14.21
C SER A 129 -6.64 -15.92 14.67
N GLU A 130 -7.84 -15.80 15.23
CA GLU A 130 -8.68 -16.93 15.65
C GLU A 130 -9.12 -17.79 14.45
N ILE A 131 -9.57 -17.17 13.35
CA ILE A 131 -9.91 -17.86 12.10
C ILE A 131 -8.67 -18.54 11.52
N THR A 132 -7.51 -17.87 11.51
CA THR A 132 -6.25 -18.44 11.02
C THR A 132 -5.85 -19.69 11.81
N ALA A 133 -5.94 -19.64 13.14
CA ALA A 133 -5.65 -20.79 13.99
C ALA A 133 -6.59 -21.96 13.70
N MET A 134 -7.88 -21.68 13.46
CA MET A 134 -8.87 -22.66 13.05
C MET A 134 -8.53 -23.29 11.69
N LEU A 135 -8.23 -22.47 10.67
CA LEU A 135 -7.89 -22.94 9.33
C LEU A 135 -6.59 -23.77 9.31
N ARG A 136 -5.61 -23.38 10.12
CA ARG A 136 -4.36 -24.14 10.29
C ARG A 136 -4.62 -25.49 10.93
N LYS A 137 -5.48 -25.55 11.96
CA LYS A 137 -5.82 -26.80 12.65
C LYS A 137 -6.47 -27.83 11.73
N VAL A 138 -7.27 -27.37 10.75
CA VAL A 138 -7.93 -28.26 9.76
C VAL A 138 -7.09 -28.49 8.49
N GLY A 139 -5.88 -27.92 8.41
CA GLY A 139 -4.95 -28.17 7.30
C GLY A 139 -5.29 -27.51 5.97
N VAL A 140 -6.21 -26.53 5.94
CA VAL A 140 -6.65 -25.85 4.71
C VAL A 140 -5.99 -24.50 4.49
N LEU A 141 -5.26 -23.96 5.48
CA LEU A 141 -4.52 -22.71 5.31
C LEU A 141 -3.34 -22.90 4.35
N ALA A 142 -3.08 -21.93 3.47
CA ALA A 142 -1.93 -21.97 2.57
C ALA A 142 -0.60 -21.74 3.28
N ASP A 143 0.40 -22.53 2.89
CA ASP A 143 1.80 -22.34 3.18
C ASP A 143 2.50 -21.49 2.10
N LYS A 144 3.79 -21.18 2.31
CA LYS A 144 4.58 -20.39 1.37
C LYS A 144 4.64 -21.07 -0.01
N GLY A 145 4.22 -20.35 -1.05
CA GLY A 145 4.22 -20.82 -2.43
C GLY A 145 2.94 -21.54 -2.85
N GLN A 146 2.01 -21.81 -1.93
CA GLN A 146 0.69 -22.32 -2.27
C GLN A 146 -0.24 -21.19 -2.71
N THR A 147 -1.13 -21.52 -3.63
CA THR A 147 -2.06 -20.63 -4.30
C THR A 147 -3.50 -21.05 -4.05
N ILE A 148 -4.44 -20.20 -4.47
CA ILE A 148 -5.87 -20.47 -4.31
C ILE A 148 -6.34 -21.70 -5.12
N ASN A 149 -5.56 -22.16 -6.09
CA ASN A 149 -5.87 -23.34 -6.89
C ASN A 149 -5.49 -24.66 -6.20
N ASP A 150 -4.69 -24.61 -5.12
CA ASP A 150 -4.20 -25.81 -4.40
C ASP A 150 -5.20 -26.34 -3.36
N GLY A 151 -6.46 -25.93 -3.44
CA GLY A 151 -7.46 -26.25 -2.40
C GLY A 151 -7.08 -25.64 -1.04
N LYS A 152 -6.40 -24.49 -1.05
CA LYS A 152 -5.97 -23.78 0.16
C LYS A 152 -6.67 -22.43 0.32
N VAL A 153 -6.82 -22.03 1.57
CA VAL A 153 -7.30 -20.71 1.96
C VAL A 153 -6.11 -19.74 1.95
N ILE A 154 -6.22 -18.71 1.12
CA ILE A 154 -5.23 -17.63 1.00
C ILE A 154 -5.60 -16.51 1.97
N GLN A 155 -4.64 -16.10 2.80
CA GLN A 155 -4.78 -14.89 3.63
C GLN A 155 -4.38 -13.67 2.83
N LYS A 156 -4.97 -12.50 3.15
CA LYS A 156 -4.65 -11.22 2.49
C LYS A 156 -4.75 -11.37 0.96
N PHE A 157 -5.86 -11.94 0.51
CA PHE A 157 -6.08 -12.21 -0.89
C PHE A 157 -6.29 -10.89 -1.64
N VAL A 158 -5.40 -10.61 -2.59
CA VAL A 158 -5.46 -9.39 -3.40
C VAL A 158 -6.62 -9.53 -4.38
N VAL A 159 -7.62 -8.67 -4.20
CA VAL A 159 -8.78 -8.58 -5.10
C VAL A 159 -8.43 -7.69 -6.29
N SER A 160 -7.76 -6.57 -6.04
CA SER A 160 -7.36 -5.60 -7.06
C SER A 160 -6.11 -4.87 -6.56
N GLU A 161 -5.03 -4.95 -7.34
CA GLU A 161 -3.78 -4.25 -7.03
C GLU A 161 -3.91 -2.73 -7.27
N ASP A 162 -4.62 -2.34 -8.32
CA ASP A 162 -4.81 -0.95 -8.73
C ASP A 162 -5.63 -0.12 -7.73
N LYS A 163 -6.62 -0.74 -7.09
CA LYS A 163 -7.46 -0.11 -6.06
C LYS A 163 -6.99 -0.47 -4.64
N GLU A 164 -5.87 -1.19 -4.52
CA GLU A 164 -5.32 -1.67 -3.25
C GLU A 164 -6.35 -2.44 -2.39
N ILE A 165 -7.25 -3.21 -3.03
CA ILE A 165 -8.30 -3.96 -2.33
C ILE A 165 -7.77 -5.35 -1.95
N VAL A 166 -7.77 -5.63 -0.65
CA VAL A 166 -7.29 -6.88 -0.07
C VAL A 166 -8.34 -7.49 0.84
N ALA A 167 -8.81 -8.69 0.49
CA ALA A 167 -9.70 -9.47 1.32
C ALA A 167 -8.94 -10.21 2.43
N ASP A 168 -9.61 -10.46 3.56
CA ASP A 168 -8.97 -11.12 4.70
C ASP A 168 -8.62 -12.58 4.37
N PHE A 169 -9.54 -13.28 3.68
CA PHE A 169 -9.32 -14.65 3.19
C PHE A 169 -10.01 -14.90 1.84
N ALA A 170 -9.50 -15.88 1.09
CA ALA A 170 -10.21 -16.44 -0.07
C ALA A 170 -9.98 -17.95 -0.22
N TYR A 171 -10.97 -18.65 -0.80
CA TYR A 171 -10.95 -20.10 -0.98
C TYR A 171 -11.71 -20.50 -2.26
N LYS A 172 -11.23 -21.49 -3.04
CA LYS A 172 -11.80 -21.77 -4.38
C LYS A 172 -12.32 -23.20 -4.63
N ALA A 173 -12.11 -24.15 -3.73
CA ALA A 173 -12.34 -25.58 -4.03
C ALA A 173 -13.70 -25.90 -4.67
N ASN A 174 -14.79 -25.27 -4.20
CA ASN A 174 -16.15 -25.42 -4.74
C ASN A 174 -16.73 -24.05 -5.13
N GLY A 175 -16.01 -23.29 -5.96
CA GLY A 175 -16.32 -21.90 -6.30
C GLY A 175 -15.61 -20.92 -5.39
N LEU A 176 -15.30 -19.74 -5.94
CA LEU A 176 -14.54 -18.70 -5.25
C LEU A 176 -15.38 -18.12 -4.11
N LYS A 177 -14.84 -18.16 -2.90
CA LYS A 177 -15.39 -17.58 -1.69
C LYS A 177 -14.43 -16.51 -1.22
N VAL A 178 -14.92 -15.30 -0.98
CA VAL A 178 -14.12 -14.17 -0.49
C VAL A 178 -14.65 -13.75 0.87
N VAL A 179 -13.77 -13.65 1.84
CA VAL A 179 -14.12 -13.39 3.24
C VAL A 179 -13.56 -12.04 3.67
N SER A 180 -14.43 -11.22 4.24
CA SER A 180 -14.06 -9.98 4.93
C SER A 180 -14.49 -10.07 6.39
N THR A 181 -13.57 -9.71 7.29
CA THR A 181 -13.77 -9.84 8.73
C THR A 181 -13.92 -8.49 9.42
N LEU A 182 -14.85 -8.40 10.38
CA LEU A 182 -15.12 -7.21 11.18
C LEU A 182 -15.04 -7.51 12.68
N GLU A 183 -13.89 -7.24 13.28
CA GLU A 183 -13.77 -7.22 14.74
C GLU A 183 -14.56 -6.04 15.31
N LEU A 184 -15.45 -6.28 16.27
CA LEU A 184 -16.24 -5.27 17.00
C LEU A 184 -15.98 -5.33 18.52
N ARG A 185 -15.32 -6.38 19.04
CA ARG A 185 -15.05 -6.53 20.47
C ARG A 185 -14.06 -5.47 20.94
N GLY A 186 -14.45 -4.71 21.96
CA GLY A 186 -13.57 -3.72 22.60
C GLY A 186 -13.16 -2.56 21.70
N LEU A 187 -13.89 -2.32 20.59
CA LEU A 187 -13.71 -1.11 19.81
C LEU A 187 -14.27 0.10 20.56
N LYS A 188 -13.47 1.16 20.62
CA LYS A 188 -13.86 2.43 21.25
C LYS A 188 -14.21 3.50 20.22
N THR A 189 -13.73 3.38 18.98
CA THR A 189 -13.98 4.31 17.85
C THR A 189 -13.81 3.57 16.52
N SER A 190 -14.35 4.10 15.41
CA SER A 190 -14.16 3.65 14.00
C SER A 190 -14.87 2.37 13.52
N ALA A 191 -15.80 1.79 14.29
CA ALA A 191 -16.53 0.59 13.87
C ALA A 191 -17.25 0.77 12.52
N HIS A 192 -17.94 1.91 12.36
CA HIS A 192 -18.63 2.27 11.12
C HIS A 192 -17.71 2.31 9.89
N SER A 193 -16.60 3.07 9.96
CA SER A 193 -15.66 3.16 8.84
C SER A 193 -15.09 1.81 8.44
N LYS A 194 -14.80 0.93 9.42
CA LYS A 194 -14.34 -0.44 9.15
C LYS A 194 -15.41 -1.31 8.52
N ALA A 195 -16.67 -1.19 8.96
CA ALA A 195 -17.77 -1.90 8.34
C ALA A 195 -17.91 -1.50 6.86
N CYS A 196 -17.83 -0.20 6.55
CA CYS A 196 -17.83 0.30 5.18
C CYS A 196 -16.64 -0.22 4.36
N GLU A 197 -15.42 -0.22 4.91
CA GLU A 197 -14.22 -0.75 4.25
C GLU A 197 -14.36 -2.25 3.91
N LYS A 198 -14.85 -3.04 4.88
CA LYS A 198 -15.07 -4.48 4.68
C LYS A 198 -16.22 -4.76 3.71
N GLY A 199 -17.28 -3.96 3.75
CA GLY A 199 -18.34 -3.99 2.74
C GLY A 199 -17.83 -3.67 1.34
N ALA A 200 -17.05 -2.59 1.19
CA ALA A 200 -16.45 -2.18 -0.07
C ALA A 200 -15.51 -3.27 -0.65
N THR A 201 -14.77 -3.97 0.22
CA THR A 201 -13.92 -5.10 -0.18
C THR A 201 -14.75 -6.20 -0.86
N LEU A 202 -15.88 -6.60 -0.27
CA LEU A 202 -16.78 -7.60 -0.84
C LEU A 202 -17.47 -7.09 -2.13
N TYR A 203 -17.82 -5.80 -2.17
CA TYR A 203 -18.35 -5.15 -3.37
C TYR A 203 -17.35 -5.26 -4.54
N PHE A 204 -16.11 -4.80 -4.36
CA PHE A 204 -15.10 -4.83 -5.42
C PHE A 204 -14.70 -6.26 -5.80
N ALA A 205 -14.70 -7.19 -4.84
CA ALA A 205 -14.47 -8.60 -5.16
C ALA A 205 -15.55 -9.15 -6.10
N ARG A 206 -16.81 -8.76 -5.91
CA ARG A 206 -17.90 -9.18 -6.79
C ARG A 206 -17.80 -8.53 -8.16
N GLU A 207 -17.45 -7.24 -8.24
CA GLU A 207 -17.19 -6.57 -9.52
C GLU A 207 -16.05 -7.28 -10.29
N GLN A 208 -15.01 -7.72 -9.59
CA GLN A 208 -13.84 -8.35 -10.20
C GLN A 208 -14.09 -9.81 -10.64
N PHE A 209 -14.75 -10.61 -9.80
CA PHE A 209 -14.88 -12.06 -10.01
C PHE A 209 -16.27 -12.50 -10.47
N GLY A 210 -17.21 -11.55 -10.60
CA GLY A 210 -18.56 -11.80 -11.07
C GLY A 210 -19.50 -12.44 -10.04
N PRO A 211 -20.73 -12.76 -10.44
CA PRO A 211 -21.81 -13.19 -9.54
C PRO A 211 -21.64 -14.62 -8.99
N THR A 212 -20.71 -15.41 -9.55
CA THR A 212 -20.44 -16.78 -9.10
C THR A 212 -19.54 -16.82 -7.86
N MET A 213 -18.90 -15.70 -7.51
CA MET A 213 -18.16 -15.55 -6.26
C MET A 213 -19.12 -15.42 -5.08
N THR A 214 -18.88 -16.16 -4.01
CA THR A 214 -19.67 -16.10 -2.78
C THR A 214 -18.99 -15.19 -1.75
N PRO A 215 -19.59 -14.03 -1.41
CA PRO A 215 -19.04 -13.14 -0.40
C PRO A 215 -19.44 -13.62 1.00
N PHE A 216 -18.50 -13.60 1.94
CA PHE A 216 -18.74 -13.91 3.36
C PHE A 216 -18.31 -12.76 4.25
N GLY A 217 -19.24 -12.32 5.11
CA GLY A 217 -18.97 -11.38 6.19
C GLY A 217 -18.81 -12.15 7.50
N VAL A 218 -17.68 -12.01 8.18
CA VAL A 218 -17.51 -12.65 9.50
C VAL A 218 -17.18 -11.59 10.52
N TYR A 219 -18.07 -11.37 11.48
CA TYR A 219 -17.88 -10.34 12.50
C TYR A 219 -17.72 -10.96 13.88
N ALA A 220 -17.07 -10.26 14.80
CA ALA A 220 -16.96 -10.70 16.19
C ALA A 220 -17.50 -9.61 17.11
N VAL A 221 -18.60 -9.89 17.79
CA VAL A 221 -19.24 -8.98 18.75
C VAL A 221 -19.77 -9.80 19.93
N ASN A 222 -19.66 -9.28 21.15
CA ASN A 222 -20.24 -9.94 22.32
C ASN A 222 -21.77 -9.82 22.27
N ALA A 223 -22.49 -10.80 22.82
CA ALA A 223 -23.96 -10.82 22.80
C ALA A 223 -24.60 -9.54 23.38
N ALA A 224 -23.99 -8.97 24.43
CA ALA A 224 -24.45 -7.73 25.06
C ALA A 224 -24.24 -6.46 24.19
N GLU A 225 -23.37 -6.52 23.18
CA GLU A 225 -23.00 -5.38 22.33
C GLU A 225 -23.62 -5.45 20.93
N VAL A 226 -24.34 -6.53 20.59
CA VAL A 226 -24.92 -6.74 19.25
C VAL A 226 -25.80 -5.55 18.84
N GLU A 227 -26.66 -5.10 19.74
CA GLU A 227 -27.58 -4.00 19.45
C GLU A 227 -26.85 -2.68 19.20
N ALA A 228 -25.77 -2.44 19.94
CA ALA A 228 -24.97 -1.22 19.81
C ALA A 228 -24.24 -1.13 18.46
N TYR A 229 -23.98 -2.27 17.82
CA TYR A 229 -23.31 -2.37 16.51
C TYR A 229 -24.22 -2.85 15.38
N ARG A 230 -25.55 -2.74 15.55
CA ARG A 230 -26.52 -3.22 14.56
C ARG A 230 -26.23 -2.64 13.17
N GLY A 231 -25.99 -1.34 13.07
CA GLY A 231 -25.73 -0.67 11.78
C GLY A 231 -24.47 -1.20 11.08
N GLU A 232 -23.38 -1.39 11.81
CA GLU A 232 -22.14 -1.96 11.28
C GLU A 232 -22.31 -3.40 10.80
N ILE A 233 -23.07 -4.20 11.55
CA ILE A 233 -23.40 -5.58 11.20
C ILE A 233 -24.26 -5.60 9.93
N GLU A 234 -25.26 -4.72 9.83
CA GLU A 234 -26.14 -4.60 8.67
C GLU A 234 -25.37 -4.20 7.41
N ILE A 235 -24.42 -3.26 7.51
CA ILE A 235 -23.54 -2.88 6.40
C ILE A 235 -22.79 -4.11 5.88
N LEU A 236 -22.06 -4.81 6.75
CA LEU A 236 -21.30 -5.99 6.32
C LEU A 236 -22.22 -7.08 5.73
N THR A 237 -23.36 -7.32 6.37
CA THR A 237 -24.34 -8.34 5.96
C THR A 237 -24.92 -8.06 4.58
N SER A 238 -25.19 -6.78 4.28
CA SER A 238 -25.73 -6.35 2.99
C SER A 238 -24.74 -6.64 1.84
N PHE A 239 -23.45 -6.40 2.06
CA PHE A 239 -22.41 -6.71 1.06
C PHE A 239 -22.04 -8.20 1.00
N ALA A 240 -22.33 -8.96 2.06
CA ALA A 240 -22.16 -10.42 2.11
C ALA A 240 -23.36 -11.20 1.54
N ASN A 241 -24.36 -10.53 0.93
CA ASN A 241 -25.60 -11.14 0.43
C ASN A 241 -26.29 -12.03 1.50
N GLY A 242 -26.28 -11.59 2.75
CA GLY A 242 -26.86 -12.36 3.87
C GLY A 242 -25.96 -13.47 4.44
N ASN A 243 -24.83 -13.80 3.82
CA ASN A 243 -23.87 -14.76 4.36
C ASN A 243 -22.95 -14.12 5.42
N ALA A 244 -23.58 -13.63 6.48
CA ALA A 244 -22.90 -13.04 7.63
C ALA A 244 -22.91 -14.01 8.82
N PHE A 245 -21.78 -14.09 9.52
CA PHE A 245 -21.60 -15.03 10.63
C PHE A 245 -21.00 -14.32 11.85
N ASN A 246 -21.66 -14.42 13.01
CA ASN A 246 -21.05 -13.95 14.24
C ASN A 246 -20.05 -15.00 14.75
N TRP A 247 -18.77 -14.68 14.68
CA TRP A 247 -17.69 -15.53 15.16
C TRP A 247 -17.76 -15.80 16.67
N MET A 248 -18.45 -14.97 17.45
CA MET A 248 -18.64 -15.24 18.88
C MET A 248 -19.73 -16.28 19.14
N ASP A 249 -20.66 -16.48 18.21
CA ASP A 249 -21.70 -17.50 18.30
C ASP A 249 -21.19 -18.87 17.81
N ALA A 250 -21.40 -19.93 18.61
CA ALA A 250 -20.89 -21.25 18.29
C ALA A 250 -21.56 -21.90 17.07
N LYS A 251 -22.86 -21.65 16.88
CA LYS A 251 -23.62 -22.19 15.75
C LYS A 251 -23.19 -21.49 14.46
N ASP A 252 -23.02 -20.17 14.50
CA ASP A 252 -22.56 -19.42 13.33
C ASP A 252 -21.11 -19.76 12.96
N ARG A 253 -20.21 -19.99 13.94
CA ARG A 253 -18.88 -20.54 13.64
C ARG A 253 -18.95 -21.87 12.91
N GLN A 254 -19.87 -22.75 13.30
CA GLN A 254 -20.06 -24.04 12.65
C GLN A 254 -20.63 -23.88 11.23
N LYS A 255 -21.64 -23.03 11.05
CA LYS A 255 -22.20 -22.70 9.73
C LYS A 255 -21.15 -22.10 8.80
N PHE A 256 -20.34 -21.15 9.29
CA PHE A 256 -19.27 -20.55 8.49
C PHE A 256 -18.26 -21.60 8.01
N LYS A 257 -17.86 -22.53 8.89
CA LYS A 257 -16.96 -23.62 8.52
C LYS A 257 -17.55 -24.48 7.40
N GLN A 258 -18.79 -24.91 7.55
CA GLN A 258 -19.51 -25.72 6.55
C GLN A 258 -19.75 -24.97 5.25
N ALA A 259 -19.99 -23.66 5.30
CA ALA A 259 -20.16 -22.83 4.12
C ALA A 259 -18.83 -22.56 3.40
N LEU A 260 -17.72 -22.54 4.13
CA LEU A 260 -16.39 -22.31 3.57
C LEU A 260 -15.87 -23.53 2.82
N TYR A 261 -15.95 -24.74 3.40
CA TYR A 261 -15.43 -25.97 2.80
C TYR A 261 -16.47 -27.08 2.70
#